data_AF-A0A529MF10-F1
#
_entry.id   AF-A0A529MF10-F1
#
_cell.length_a   1.000
_cell.length_b   1.000
_cell.length_c   1.000
_cell.angle_alpha   90.00
_cell.angle_beta   90.00
_cell.angle_gamma   90.00
#
_symmetry.space_group_name_H-M   'P 1'
#
loop_
_entity.id
_entity.type
_entity.pdbx_description
1 polymer ?
#
loop_
_entity_poly.entity_id
_entity_poly.type
_entity_poly.pdbx_seq_one_letter_code
_entity_poly.pdbx_strand_id
1 'polypeptide(L)'
;MNPLIKTLAAVATCIVLATGALAFGVCTLAAPALANPVEDRSIRPFKVQVPQAALDDLRGRIAETRWPDRETVGDQSQGIQLAKIKPLVEYWGTAYDWRTAEAKLNSLPQFTTTIDGVDIYFIHVRSKHPHALPLIMTHGWPGSVLEPENGR
;
A
#
# COMPACT_ATOMS: atom_id res chain seq x y z
N MET A 1 -21.18 22.98 -10.50
CA MET A 1 -21.10 24.43 -10.21
C MET A 1 -20.19 24.58 -8.99
N ASN A 2 -18.88 24.74 -9.24
CA ASN A 2 -17.84 24.79 -8.21
C ASN A 2 -17.76 26.19 -7.59
N PRO A 3 -17.76 26.33 -6.26
CA PRO A 3 -17.12 27.46 -5.61
C PRO A 3 -15.65 27.11 -5.31
N LEU A 4 -14.85 27.01 -6.37
CA LEU A 4 -13.40 27.21 -6.30
C LEU A 4 -13.18 28.72 -6.54
N ILE A 5 -12.16 29.28 -5.89
CA ILE A 5 -11.62 30.64 -6.07
C ILE A 5 -12.26 31.71 -5.16
N LYS A 6 -12.03 31.61 -3.85
CA LYS A 6 -11.69 32.73 -2.93
C LYS A 6 -10.84 32.08 -1.84
N THR A 7 -9.54 32.32 -1.67
CA THR A 7 -9.00 33.55 -1.09
C THR A 7 -7.47 33.50 -1.18
N LEU A 8 -6.89 34.53 -1.79
CA LEU A 8 -5.53 35.08 -1.65
C LEU A 8 -4.35 34.12 -1.39
N ALA A 9 -3.56 33.93 -2.45
CA ALA A 9 -2.14 33.72 -2.35
C ALA A 9 -1.48 34.93 -1.66
N ALA A 10 -0.84 34.72 -0.50
CA ALA A 10 0.08 35.68 0.07
C ALA A 10 1.42 35.57 -0.67
N VAL A 11 1.53 36.26 -1.81
CA VAL A 11 2.82 36.48 -2.47
C VAL A 11 3.47 37.68 -1.78
N ALA A 12 4.37 37.42 -0.84
CA ALA A 12 5.22 38.45 -0.24
C ALA A 12 6.36 38.78 -1.21
N THR A 13 6.16 39.79 -2.07
CA THR A 13 7.22 40.35 -2.91
C THR A 13 8.03 41.36 -2.09
N CYS A 14 9.22 40.98 -1.64
CA CYS A 14 10.21 41.93 -1.11
C CYS A 14 10.93 42.60 -2.28
N ILE A 15 10.56 43.85 -2.58
CA ILE A 15 11.37 44.74 -3.43
C ILE A 15 12.34 45.48 -2.51
N VAL A 16 13.63 45.14 -2.57
CA VAL A 16 14.69 45.90 -1.90
C VAL A 16 15.29 46.85 -2.94
N LEU A 17 14.97 48.15 -2.84
CA LEU A 17 15.72 49.20 -3.51
C LEU A 17 16.89 49.62 -2.61
N ALA A 18 18.09 49.57 -3.19
CA ALA A 18 19.34 49.78 -2.52
C ALA A 18 19.61 51.26 -2.22
N THR A 19 19.76 51.60 -0.94
CA THR A 19 20.71 52.62 -0.46
C THR A 19 21.06 52.34 1.00
N GLY A 20 22.33 52.01 1.26
CA GLY A 20 23.01 52.28 2.54
C GLY A 20 22.63 51.43 3.77
N ALA A 21 23.65 50.78 4.33
CA ALA A 21 23.71 50.08 5.62
C ALA A 21 23.14 48.64 5.67
N LEU A 22 24.04 47.72 6.00
CA LEU A 22 23.83 46.31 6.25
C LEU A 22 22.80 46.08 7.36
N ALA A 23 21.63 45.55 7.00
CA ALA A 23 20.76 44.83 7.91
C ALA A 23 20.13 43.65 7.14
N PHE A 24 20.86 42.53 7.08
CA PHE A 24 20.26 41.24 6.70
C PHE A 24 19.34 40.81 7.84
N GLY A 25 18.11 41.32 7.84
CA GLY A 25 17.03 40.77 8.65
C GLY A 25 16.66 39.40 8.11
N VAL A 26 17.24 38.34 8.68
CA VAL A 26 16.74 36.99 8.48
C VAL A 26 15.35 36.94 9.12
N CYS A 27 14.32 37.04 8.29
CA CYS A 27 12.96 36.76 8.73
C CYS A 27 12.85 35.24 8.89
N THR A 28 13.18 34.73 10.08
CA THR A 28 12.82 33.37 10.47
C THR A 28 11.30 33.31 10.60
N LEU A 29 10.62 32.98 9.50
CA LEU A 29 9.28 32.40 9.58
C LEU A 29 9.45 31.02 10.22
N ALA A 30 9.38 30.97 11.55
CA ALA A 30 9.02 29.74 12.22
C ALA A 30 7.62 29.39 11.71
N ALA A 31 7.54 28.44 10.78
CA ALA A 31 6.27 27.80 10.48
C ALA A 31 5.70 27.37 11.83
N PRO A 32 4.43 27.70 12.16
CA PRO A 32 3.82 27.09 13.32
C PRO A 32 3.97 25.59 13.10
N ALA A 33 4.52 24.88 14.08
CA ALA A 33 4.38 23.44 14.11
C ALA A 33 2.88 23.22 13.97
N LEU A 34 2.43 22.76 12.80
CA LEU A 34 1.06 22.32 12.64
C LEU A 34 0.92 21.28 13.73
N ALA A 35 0.17 21.62 14.77
CA ALA A 35 -0.16 20.67 15.80
C ALA A 35 -0.67 19.46 15.04
N ASN A 36 0.03 18.32 15.20
CA ASN A 36 -0.37 17.10 14.52
C ASN A 36 -1.87 16.95 14.81
N PRO A 37 -2.73 16.86 13.78
CA PRO A 37 -4.13 16.55 14.03
C PRO A 37 -4.13 15.34 14.95
N VAL A 38 -4.90 15.40 16.04
CA VAL A 38 -4.92 14.31 17.03
C VAL A 38 -5.20 13.02 16.27
N GLU A 39 -4.17 12.21 16.10
CA GLU A 39 -4.27 11.00 15.29
C GLU A 39 -5.17 10.02 16.02
N ASP A 40 -6.19 9.51 15.32
CA ASP A 40 -7.01 8.43 15.85
C ASP A 40 -6.21 7.12 15.84
N ARG A 41 -5.59 6.82 16.99
CA ARG A 41 -4.84 5.59 17.24
C ARG A 41 -5.74 4.45 17.71
N SER A 42 -7.05 4.53 17.50
CA SER A 42 -7.95 3.41 17.76
C SER A 42 -7.57 2.19 16.90
N ILE A 43 -7.81 1.01 17.45
CA ILE A 43 -7.66 -0.26 16.73
C ILE A 43 -9.03 -0.61 16.16
N ARG A 44 -9.13 -0.64 14.83
CA ARG A 44 -10.37 -0.81 14.09
C ARG A 44 -10.41 -2.18 13.41
N PRO A 45 -11.50 -2.96 13.53
CA PRO A 45 -11.65 -4.20 12.79
C PRO A 45 -11.53 -3.96 11.28
N PHE A 46 -10.88 -4.89 10.59
CA PHE A 46 -10.71 -4.85 9.14
C PHE A 46 -11.21 -6.15 8.52
N LYS A 47 -11.78 -6.05 7.32
CA LYS A 47 -12.20 -7.20 6.53
C LYS A 47 -11.80 -6.98 5.08
N VAL A 48 -11.11 -7.94 4.50
CA VAL A 48 -10.76 -7.90 3.07
C VAL A 48 -12.05 -8.08 2.28
N GLN A 49 -12.34 -7.14 1.40
CA GLN A 49 -13.48 -7.22 0.51
C GLN A 49 -13.11 -6.57 -0.82
N VAL A 50 -12.72 -7.40 -1.79
CA VAL A 50 -12.38 -6.96 -3.13
C VAL A 50 -13.65 -6.91 -3.99
N PRO A 51 -14.00 -5.74 -4.58
CA PRO A 51 -15.17 -5.62 -5.44
C PRO A 51 -15.10 -6.58 -6.63
N GLN A 52 -16.23 -7.18 -7.01
CA GLN A 52 -16.28 -8.09 -8.15
C GLN A 52 -15.77 -7.44 -9.44
N ALA A 53 -16.09 -6.17 -9.66
CA ALA A 53 -15.60 -5.40 -10.81
C ALA A 53 -14.07 -5.33 -10.91
N ALA A 54 -13.35 -5.30 -9.79
CA ALA A 54 -11.88 -5.32 -9.79
C ALA A 54 -11.33 -6.71 -10.19
N LEU A 55 -12.02 -7.79 -9.81
CA LEU A 55 -11.66 -9.15 -10.21
C LEU A 55 -11.96 -9.41 -11.68
N ASP A 56 -13.05 -8.86 -12.19
CA ASP A 56 -13.42 -8.96 -13.60
C ASP A 56 -12.46 -8.15 -14.47
N ASP A 57 -12.10 -6.94 -14.05
CA ASP A 57 -11.04 -6.12 -14.68
C ASP A 57 -9.69 -6.86 -14.70
N LEU A 58 -9.28 -7.47 -13.58
CA LEU A 58 -8.07 -8.28 -13.50
C LEU A 58 -8.09 -9.43 -14.53
N ARG A 59 -9.20 -10.17 -14.62
CA ARG A 59 -9.34 -11.27 -15.59
C ARG A 59 -9.29 -10.77 -17.04
N GLY A 60 -9.93 -9.63 -17.32
CA GLY A 60 -9.85 -8.98 -18.64
C GLY A 60 -8.41 -8.67 -19.04
N ARG A 61 -7.64 -8.05 -18.14
CA ARG A 61 -6.22 -7.73 -18.40
C ARG A 61 -5.36 -8.97 -18.59
N ILE A 62 -5.63 -10.04 -17.85
CA ILE A 62 -4.95 -11.33 -18.03
C ILE A 62 -5.26 -11.91 -19.42
N ALA A 63 -6.52 -11.87 -19.86
CA ALA A 63 -6.92 -12.36 -21.18
C ALA A 63 -6.29 -11.55 -22.33
N GLU A 64 -6.07 -10.25 -22.14
CA GLU A 64 -5.44 -9.35 -23.11
C GLU A 64 -3.90 -9.36 -23.08
N THR A 65 -3.28 -10.34 -22.40
CA THR A 65 -1.82 -10.44 -22.29
C THR A 65 -1.16 -10.47 -23.67
N ARG A 66 -0.29 -9.48 -23.93
CA ARG A 66 0.57 -9.45 -25.12
C ARG A 66 1.82 -10.27 -24.84
N TRP A 67 1.95 -11.40 -25.54
CA TRP A 67 3.07 -12.31 -25.36
C TRP A 67 4.35 -11.81 -26.05
N PRO A 68 5.52 -11.93 -25.40
CA PRO A 68 6.79 -11.74 -26.07
C PRO A 68 7.11 -12.91 -27.00
N ASP A 69 8.14 -12.73 -27.83
CA ASP A 69 8.78 -13.84 -28.53
C ASP A 69 9.41 -14.82 -27.54
N ARG A 70 9.68 -16.03 -28.02
CA ARG A 70 10.37 -17.07 -27.24
C ARG A 70 11.81 -16.64 -26.93
N GLU A 71 12.32 -17.09 -25.79
CA GLU A 71 13.70 -16.87 -25.35
C GLU A 71 14.72 -17.39 -26.38
N THR A 72 15.90 -16.78 -26.41
CA THR A 72 16.99 -17.17 -27.33
C THR A 72 17.84 -18.34 -26.82
N VAL A 73 17.62 -18.77 -25.57
CA VAL A 73 18.39 -19.83 -24.90
C VAL A 73 17.49 -21.00 -24.51
N GLY A 74 18.09 -22.19 -24.38
CA GLY A 74 17.36 -23.40 -23.98
C GLY A 74 17.17 -23.55 -22.45
N ASP A 75 17.87 -22.76 -21.65
CA ASP A 75 17.84 -22.80 -20.18
C ASP A 75 17.08 -21.59 -19.58
N GLN A 76 17.22 -21.37 -18.26
CA GLN A 76 16.57 -20.29 -17.51
C GLN A 76 17.52 -19.13 -17.19
N SER A 77 18.68 -19.05 -17.83
CA SER A 77 19.67 -17.99 -17.57
C SER A 77 19.14 -16.58 -17.86
N GLN A 78 18.11 -16.47 -18.70
CA GLN A 78 17.40 -15.22 -19.03
C GLN A 78 16.09 -15.02 -18.23
N GLY A 79 15.83 -15.85 -17.22
CA GLY A 79 14.63 -15.78 -16.39
C GLY A 79 13.60 -16.88 -16.69
N ILE A 80 12.33 -16.59 -16.38
CA ILE A 80 11.25 -17.57 -16.53
C ILE A 80 10.93 -17.79 -18.01
N GLN A 81 10.86 -19.06 -18.42
CA GLN A 81 10.56 -19.42 -19.80
C GLN A 81 9.09 -19.20 -20.14
N LEU A 82 8.80 -18.82 -21.39
CA LEU A 82 7.47 -18.57 -21.92
C LEU A 82 6.55 -19.78 -21.76
N ALA A 83 7.12 -20.97 -21.93
CA ALA A 83 6.42 -22.24 -21.74
C ALA A 83 5.98 -22.49 -20.28
N LYS A 84 6.60 -21.83 -19.30
CA LYS A 84 6.24 -21.93 -17.88
C LYS A 84 5.22 -20.88 -17.46
N ILE A 85 5.33 -19.66 -17.98
CA ILE A 85 4.43 -18.56 -17.60
C ILE A 85 3.05 -18.69 -18.24
N LYS A 86 2.96 -19.22 -19.49
CA LYS A 86 1.67 -19.36 -20.20
C LYS A 86 0.63 -20.17 -19.41
N PRO A 87 0.94 -21.37 -18.88
CA PRO A 87 0.00 -22.12 -18.05
C PRO A 87 -0.38 -21.40 -16.74
N LEU A 88 0.54 -20.64 -16.15
CA LEU A 88 0.25 -19.89 -14.92
C LEU A 88 -0.74 -18.76 -15.17
N VAL A 89 -0.54 -18.00 -16.26
CA VAL A 89 -1.43 -16.92 -16.67
C VAL A 89 -2.81 -17.47 -17.07
N GLU A 90 -2.86 -18.60 -17.77
CA GLU A 90 -4.10 -19.30 -18.08
C GLU A 90 -4.86 -19.70 -16.81
N TYR A 91 -4.17 -20.30 -15.84
CA TYR A 91 -4.76 -20.67 -14.55
C TYR A 91 -5.33 -19.44 -13.82
N TRP A 92 -4.58 -18.34 -13.72
CA TRP A 92 -5.07 -17.11 -13.09
C TRP A 92 -6.26 -16.47 -13.81
N GLY A 93 -6.29 -16.52 -15.14
CA GLY A 93 -7.37 -15.95 -15.93
C GLY A 93 -8.67 -16.75 -15.86
N THR A 94 -8.59 -18.07 -15.64
CA THR A 94 -9.73 -18.98 -15.85
C THR A 94 -10.17 -19.76 -14.62
N ALA A 95 -9.22 -20.23 -13.80
CA ALA A 95 -9.49 -21.24 -12.78
C ALA A 95 -9.15 -20.78 -11.36
N TYR A 96 -8.32 -19.74 -11.19
CA TYR A 96 -8.00 -19.22 -9.87
C TYR A 96 -9.21 -18.52 -9.25
N ASP A 97 -9.59 -18.97 -8.05
CA ASP A 97 -10.67 -18.38 -7.27
C ASP A 97 -10.12 -17.48 -6.16
N TRP A 98 -10.16 -16.17 -6.40
CA TRP A 98 -9.82 -15.16 -5.40
C TRP A 98 -10.69 -15.25 -4.13
N ARG A 99 -11.96 -15.68 -4.25
CA ARG A 99 -12.87 -15.73 -3.10
C ARG A 99 -12.43 -16.75 -2.07
N THR A 100 -11.77 -17.83 -2.50
CA THR A 100 -11.12 -18.78 -1.60
C THR A 100 -10.01 -18.11 -0.77
N ALA A 101 -9.14 -17.31 -1.40
CA ALA A 101 -8.08 -16.58 -0.69
C ALA A 101 -8.65 -15.51 0.26
N GLU A 102 -9.65 -14.76 -0.20
CA GLU A 102 -10.35 -13.74 0.61
C GLU A 102 -11.03 -14.36 1.83
N ALA A 103 -11.68 -15.53 1.68
CA ALA A 103 -12.28 -16.25 2.79
C ALA A 103 -11.23 -16.74 3.79
N LYS A 104 -10.08 -17.24 3.29
CA LYS A 104 -8.96 -17.67 4.15
C LYS A 104 -8.42 -16.51 4.97
N LEU A 105 -8.14 -15.36 4.37
CA LEU A 105 -7.71 -14.14 5.08
C LEU A 105 -8.72 -13.72 6.14
N ASN A 106 -10.00 -13.65 5.76
CA ASN A 106 -11.09 -13.25 6.65
C ASN A 106 -11.44 -14.27 7.74
N SER A 107 -10.82 -15.45 7.74
CA SER A 107 -10.91 -16.40 8.87
C SER A 107 -10.08 -15.96 10.08
N LEU A 108 -9.17 -14.98 9.90
CA LEU A 108 -8.32 -14.44 10.94
C LEU A 108 -8.82 -13.06 11.41
N PRO A 109 -8.68 -12.73 12.71
CA PRO A 109 -8.94 -11.39 13.22
C PRO A 109 -7.94 -10.37 12.65
N GLN A 110 -8.47 -9.46 11.85
CA GLN A 110 -7.71 -8.43 11.13
C GLN A 110 -8.08 -7.05 11.65
N PHE A 111 -7.10 -6.16 11.69
CA PHE A 111 -7.25 -4.83 12.23
C PHE A 111 -6.44 -3.79 11.44
N THR A 112 -6.83 -2.53 11.61
CA THR A 112 -6.06 -1.36 11.18
C THR A 112 -5.93 -0.38 12.34
N THR A 113 -4.85 0.39 12.36
CA THR A 113 -4.66 1.51 13.28
C THR A 113 -3.77 2.56 12.62
N THR A 114 -3.89 3.82 13.04
CA THR A 114 -3.09 4.90 12.47
C THR A 114 -1.84 5.15 13.34
N ILE A 115 -0.67 5.13 12.73
CA ILE A 115 0.62 5.43 13.36
C ILE A 115 1.33 6.46 12.47
N ASP A 116 1.64 7.63 13.03
CA ASP A 116 2.37 8.71 12.35
C ASP A 116 1.75 9.06 10.97
N GLY A 117 0.42 9.16 10.95
CA GLY A 117 -0.37 9.53 9.78
C GLY A 117 -0.63 8.39 8.78
N VAL A 118 -0.16 7.17 9.05
CA VAL A 118 -0.29 6.03 8.14
C VAL A 118 -1.17 4.95 8.76
N ASP A 119 -2.12 4.42 7.98
CA ASP A 119 -2.89 3.26 8.38
C ASP A 119 -2.05 1.98 8.25
N ILE A 120 -1.82 1.33 9.39
CA ILE A 120 -1.08 0.08 9.52
C ILE A 120 -2.08 -1.07 9.65
N TYR A 121 -2.04 -2.00 8.70
CA TYR A 121 -2.80 -3.24 8.72
C TYR A 121 -2.03 -4.34 9.45
N PHE A 122 -2.72 -5.12 10.29
CA PHE A 122 -2.14 -6.26 10.99
C PHE A 122 -3.18 -7.34 11.32
N ILE A 123 -2.69 -8.56 11.52
CA ILE A 123 -3.46 -9.68 12.07
C ILE A 123 -3.06 -9.83 13.54
N HIS A 124 -4.05 -9.96 14.43
CA HIS A 124 -3.80 -10.17 15.85
C HIS A 124 -4.64 -11.33 16.39
N VAL A 125 -3.98 -12.46 16.60
CA VAL A 125 -4.59 -13.65 17.20
C VAL A 125 -4.21 -13.69 18.68
N ARG A 126 -5.20 -13.54 19.56
CA ARG A 126 -4.97 -13.59 21.01
C ARG A 126 -4.89 -15.04 21.49
N SER A 127 -3.86 -15.34 22.27
CA SER A 127 -3.76 -16.61 22.99
C SER A 127 -4.88 -16.72 24.04
N LYS A 128 -5.33 -17.95 24.31
CA LYS A 128 -6.22 -18.25 25.44
C LYS A 128 -5.47 -18.27 26.78
N HIS A 129 -4.14 -18.32 26.76
CA HIS A 129 -3.32 -18.35 27.97
C HIS A 129 -3.08 -16.91 28.49
N PRO A 130 -3.34 -16.63 29.78
CA PRO A 130 -3.26 -15.28 30.34
C PRO A 130 -1.85 -14.69 30.38
N HIS A 131 -0.82 -15.53 30.33
CA HIS A 131 0.60 -15.13 30.38
C HIS A 131 1.35 -15.48 29.10
N ALA A 132 0.65 -15.56 27.97
CA ALA A 132 1.29 -15.83 26.68
C ALA A 132 2.32 -14.73 26.36
N LEU A 133 3.52 -15.14 25.95
CA LEU A 133 4.55 -14.22 25.46
C LEU A 133 4.09 -13.61 24.13
N PRO A 134 4.03 -12.27 23.99
CA PRO A 134 3.70 -11.64 22.72
C PRO A 134 4.80 -11.89 21.70
N LEU A 135 4.41 -12.27 20.48
CA LEU A 135 5.30 -12.43 19.33
C LEU A 135 4.86 -11.48 18.22
N ILE A 136 5.82 -10.75 17.66
CA ILE A 136 5.63 -9.98 16.43
C ILE A 136 6.24 -10.79 15.29
N MET A 137 5.44 -11.04 14.26
CA MET A 137 5.88 -11.69 13.04
C MET A 137 5.77 -10.70 11.88
N THR A 138 6.87 -10.50 11.17
CA THR A 138 6.95 -9.62 10.00
C THR A 138 7.24 -10.44 8.76
N HIS A 139 6.63 -10.09 7.63
CA HIS A 139 6.97 -10.67 6.33
C HIS A 139 8.09 -9.84 5.66
N GLY A 140 8.77 -10.47 4.70
CA GLY A 140 9.74 -9.80 3.84
C GLY A 140 9.20 -9.50 2.45
N TRP A 141 10.07 -9.06 1.55
CA TRP A 141 9.77 -8.94 0.12
C TRP A 141 10.24 -10.21 -0.62
N PRO A 142 9.50 -10.75 -1.61
CA PRO A 142 8.21 -10.30 -2.19
C PRO A 142 6.98 -10.89 -1.48
N GLY A 143 7.10 -11.22 -0.19
CA GLY A 143 6.04 -11.83 0.62
C GLY A 143 4.97 -10.85 1.09
N SER A 144 4.02 -11.39 1.86
CA SER A 144 2.97 -10.62 2.52
C SER A 144 2.49 -11.37 3.77
N VAL A 145 1.44 -10.86 4.42
CA VAL A 145 0.76 -11.58 5.53
C VAL A 145 0.22 -12.95 5.13
N LEU A 146 0.17 -13.27 3.83
CA LEU A 146 -0.22 -14.57 3.29
C LEU A 146 0.87 -15.67 3.40
N GLU A 147 2.04 -15.38 3.95
CA GLU A 147 3.13 -16.35 4.04
C GLU A 147 3.00 -17.33 5.23
N PRO A 148 2.72 -16.88 6.48
CA PRO A 148 2.73 -17.75 7.66
C PRO A 148 1.60 -18.80 7.70
N GLU A 149 0.58 -18.63 6.86
CA GLU A 149 -0.58 -19.52 6.73
C GLU A 149 -0.33 -20.81 5.93
N ASN A 150 0.76 -20.91 5.17
CA ASN A 150 1.08 -22.10 4.36
C ASN A 150 1.86 -23.18 5.15
N GLY A 151 2.09 -22.97 6.44
CA GLY A 151 2.79 -23.89 7.33
C GLY A 151 1.90 -24.80 8.19
N ARG A 152 0.62 -25.00 7.82
CA ARG A 152 -0.28 -25.96 8.47
C ARG A 152 -0.75 -27.03 7.52
#